data_AF-A0A2H3TVA7-F1
#
_entry.id   AF-A0A2H3TVA7-F1
#
_cell.length_a   1.000
_cell.length_b   1.000
_cell.length_c   1.000
_cell.angle_alpha   90.00
_cell.angle_beta   90.00
_cell.angle_gamma   90.00
#
_symmetry.space_group_name_H-M   'P 1'
#
loop_
_entity.id
_entity.type
_entity.pdbx_description
1 polymer ?
#
loop_
_entity_poly.entity_id
_entity_poly.type
_entity_poly.pdbx_seq_one_letter_code
_entity_poly.pdbx_strand_id
1 'polypeptide(L)'
;MKEAERRIEESGYDYASDDQGQLLKEQEPGSFAELEVAHILPHSLMTTTGNPELNKSKETALAILDMFDHDIVHLIEGPDIDRSRNALTLKIDLHRQFGNFKVFFEPTNQPNSYRIDSTLRQPFRNPIFPVNRTFFLTPERTIDPPSARLLAVHNAICQILHLSAAGNYIDSILRDLDDGAVQSDGSTNLASLLRLRLDCWWESAVVE
;
A
#
# COMPACT_ATOMS: atom_id res chain seq x y z
N MET A 1 -4.73 17.11 -5.30
CA MET A 1 -4.71 18.49 -5.84
C MET A 1 -6.08 18.97 -6.32
N LYS A 2 -6.76 18.24 -7.23
CA LYS A 2 -8.10 18.62 -7.76
C LYS A 2 -9.12 19.07 -6.72
N GLU A 3 -9.24 18.36 -5.60
CA GLU A 3 -10.19 18.73 -4.54
C GLU A 3 -9.84 20.05 -3.85
N ALA A 4 -8.55 20.35 -3.66
CA ALA A 4 -8.12 21.62 -3.08
C ALA A 4 -8.40 22.79 -4.03
N GLU A 5 -8.11 22.60 -5.33
CA GLU A 5 -8.44 23.57 -6.39
C GLU A 5 -9.94 23.85 -6.43
N ARG A 6 -10.77 22.79 -6.43
CA ARG A 6 -12.23 22.91 -6.39
C ARG A 6 -12.72 23.74 -5.20
N ARG A 7 -12.19 23.49 -3.99
CA ARG A 7 -12.56 24.27 -2.79
C ARG A 7 -12.14 25.74 -2.88
N ILE A 8 -10.99 26.02 -3.50
CA ILE A 8 -10.53 27.39 -3.75
C ILE A 8 -11.44 28.10 -4.76
N GLU A 9 -11.88 27.40 -5.82
CA GLU A 9 -12.84 27.95 -6.79
C GLU A 9 -14.21 28.25 -6.15
N GLU A 10 -14.67 27.39 -5.25
CA GLU A 10 -15.99 27.53 -4.61
C GLU A 10 -16.02 28.56 -3.48
N SER A 11 -15.00 28.57 -2.61
CA SER A 11 -14.98 29.39 -1.39
C SER A 11 -14.07 30.62 -1.49
N GLY A 12 -13.22 30.67 -2.51
CA GLY A 12 -12.17 31.69 -2.66
C GLY A 12 -10.89 31.32 -1.91
N TYR A 13 -9.76 31.80 -2.44
CA TYR A 13 -8.40 31.51 -1.93
C TYR A 13 -8.24 31.80 -0.42
N ASP A 14 -8.88 32.86 0.07
CA ASP A 14 -8.74 33.29 1.47
C ASP A 14 -9.55 32.49 2.48
N TYR A 15 -10.54 31.73 2.02
CA TYR A 15 -11.53 31.07 2.89
C TYR A 15 -11.59 29.55 2.72
N ALA A 16 -11.00 29.00 1.66
CA ALA A 16 -10.97 27.57 1.43
C ALA A 16 -10.23 26.83 2.55
N SER A 17 -10.86 25.79 3.10
CA SER A 17 -10.35 24.98 4.20
C SER A 17 -10.45 23.48 3.93
N ASP A 18 -9.62 22.70 4.61
CA ASP A 18 -9.70 21.25 4.62
C ASP A 18 -10.84 20.73 5.53
N ASP A 19 -10.99 19.41 5.60
CA ASP A 19 -12.04 18.76 6.42
C ASP A 19 -11.85 18.96 7.93
N GLN A 20 -10.70 19.45 8.36
CA GLN A 20 -10.40 19.80 9.75
C GLN A 20 -10.55 21.32 10.00
N GLY A 21 -10.99 22.08 9.00
CA GLY A 21 -11.16 23.52 9.07
C GLY A 21 -9.85 24.31 8.97
N GLN A 22 -8.73 23.67 8.62
CA GLN A 22 -7.47 24.36 8.42
C GLN A 22 -7.44 25.04 7.05
N LEU A 23 -7.03 26.30 7.00
CA LEU A 23 -7.00 27.08 5.76
C LEU A 23 -5.98 26.52 4.78
N LEU A 24 -6.40 26.34 3.52
CA LEU A 24 -5.55 25.77 2.48
C LEU A 24 -4.36 26.68 2.14
N LYS A 25 -4.55 28.00 2.20
CA LYS A 25 -3.47 28.98 1.95
C LYS A 25 -2.38 29.00 3.04
N GLU A 26 -2.66 28.47 4.22
CA GLU A 26 -1.72 28.40 5.34
C GLU A 26 -0.95 27.07 5.38
N GLN A 27 -1.27 26.15 4.46
CA GLN A 27 -0.56 24.89 4.33
C GLN A 27 0.83 25.13 3.74
N GLU A 28 1.81 24.35 4.20
CA GLU A 28 3.19 24.45 3.74
C GLU A 28 3.29 24.29 2.21
N PRO A 29 4.14 25.07 1.52
CA PRO A 29 4.38 24.89 0.10
C PRO A 29 4.80 23.44 -0.23
N GLY A 30 4.12 22.81 -1.20
CA GLY A 30 4.35 21.41 -1.57
C GLY A 30 3.67 20.37 -0.66
N SER A 31 2.85 20.80 0.31
CA SER A 31 2.02 19.90 1.13
C SER A 31 0.95 19.17 0.30
N PHE A 32 0.42 19.83 -0.74
CA PHE A 32 -0.51 19.25 -1.70
C PHE A 32 0.18 18.20 -2.56
N ALA A 33 -0.48 17.06 -2.71
CA ALA A 33 0.00 15.97 -3.53
C ALA A 33 -1.15 15.36 -4.34
N GLU A 34 -0.77 14.60 -5.36
CA GLU A 34 -1.64 13.59 -5.93
C GLU A 34 -1.75 12.41 -4.97
N LEU A 35 -2.93 11.81 -4.97
CA LEU A 35 -3.28 10.72 -4.07
C LEU A 35 -3.71 9.53 -4.91
N GLU A 36 -3.29 8.35 -4.48
CA GLU A 36 -3.65 7.07 -5.09
C GLU A 36 -4.33 6.18 -4.06
N VAL A 37 -5.21 5.33 -4.55
CA VAL A 37 -5.81 4.27 -3.74
C VAL A 37 -4.84 3.11 -3.70
N ALA A 38 -4.44 2.72 -2.49
CA ALA A 38 -3.57 1.61 -2.19
C ALA A 38 -4.38 0.50 -1.54
N HIS A 39 -4.33 -0.71 -2.09
CA HIS A 39 -4.90 -1.88 -1.41
C HIS A 39 -4.03 -2.29 -0.22
N ILE A 40 -4.64 -2.64 0.91
CA ILE A 40 -3.93 -3.13 2.11
C ILE A 40 -3.35 -4.52 1.84
N LEU A 41 -4.19 -5.43 1.35
CA LEU A 41 -3.77 -6.69 0.75
C LEU A 41 -3.92 -6.59 -0.77
N PRO A 42 -2.89 -6.95 -1.55
CA PRO A 42 -2.84 -6.65 -2.98
C PRO A 42 -3.94 -7.37 -3.76
N HIS A 43 -4.54 -6.64 -4.71
CA HIS A 43 -5.61 -7.14 -5.59
C HIS A 43 -5.22 -8.44 -6.31
N SER A 44 -3.95 -8.59 -6.66
CA SER A 44 -3.40 -9.74 -7.38
C SER A 44 -3.54 -11.09 -6.65
N LEU A 45 -3.85 -11.09 -5.34
CA LEU A 45 -4.19 -12.31 -4.59
C LEU A 45 -5.48 -12.98 -5.07
N MET A 46 -6.42 -12.20 -5.61
CA MET A 46 -7.73 -12.69 -6.05
C MET A 46 -7.88 -12.80 -7.57
N THR A 47 -6.86 -12.41 -8.33
CA THR A 47 -6.89 -12.57 -9.79
C THR A 47 -6.58 -14.01 -10.18
N THR A 48 -7.27 -14.53 -11.18
CA THR A 48 -6.93 -15.84 -11.78
C THR A 48 -6.04 -15.62 -12.99
N THR A 49 -4.96 -16.40 -13.11
CA THR A 49 -4.03 -16.29 -14.23
C THR A 49 -3.98 -17.59 -15.00
N GLY A 50 -3.54 -17.55 -16.26
CA GLY A 50 -3.29 -18.77 -17.04
C GLY A 50 -2.09 -19.59 -16.55
N ASN A 51 -1.36 -19.11 -15.53
CA ASN A 51 -0.15 -19.75 -15.02
C ASN A 51 -0.46 -20.59 -13.77
N PRO A 52 -0.34 -21.93 -13.83
CA PRO A 52 -0.63 -22.81 -12.71
C PRO A 52 0.33 -22.62 -11.53
N GLU A 53 1.60 -22.28 -11.78
CA GLU A 53 2.58 -22.03 -10.71
C GLU A 53 2.23 -20.76 -9.93
N LEU A 54 1.81 -19.71 -10.64
CA LEU A 54 1.41 -18.45 -10.01
C LEU A 54 0.11 -18.62 -9.21
N ASN A 55 -0.85 -19.38 -9.73
CA ASN A 55 -2.07 -19.71 -8.99
C ASN A 55 -1.74 -20.52 -7.71
N LYS A 56 -0.78 -21.45 -7.76
CA LYS A 56 -0.31 -22.16 -6.57
C LYS A 56 0.38 -21.24 -5.54
N SER A 57 1.17 -20.28 -6.02
CA SER A 57 1.76 -19.26 -5.14
C SER A 57 0.70 -18.39 -4.47
N LYS A 58 -0.39 -18.05 -5.18
CA LYS A 58 -1.57 -17.36 -4.60
C LYS A 58 -2.21 -18.17 -3.50
N GLU A 59 -2.53 -19.44 -3.77
CA GLU A 59 -3.12 -20.34 -2.78
C GLU A 59 -2.24 -20.45 -1.53
N THR A 60 -0.92 -20.53 -1.71
CA THR A 60 0.05 -20.55 -0.60
C THR A 60 0.04 -19.23 0.18
N ALA A 61 0.03 -18.09 -0.50
CA ALA A 61 -0.04 -16.78 0.14
C ALA A 61 -1.34 -16.62 0.94
N LEU A 62 -2.49 -17.02 0.39
CA LEU A 62 -3.78 -17.01 1.08
C LEU A 62 -3.77 -17.91 2.32
N ALA A 63 -3.17 -19.11 2.25
CA ALA A 63 -3.02 -19.99 3.40
C ALA A 63 -2.14 -19.37 4.50
N ILE A 64 -1.05 -18.68 4.13
CA ILE A 64 -0.20 -17.97 5.09
C ILE A 64 -0.96 -16.79 5.74
N LEU A 65 -1.77 -16.06 4.97
CA LEU A 65 -2.61 -14.99 5.51
C LEU A 65 -3.60 -15.54 6.55
N ASP A 66 -4.23 -16.69 6.27
CA ASP A 66 -5.13 -17.35 7.21
C ASP A 66 -4.43 -17.83 8.50
N MET A 67 -3.14 -18.16 8.41
CA MET A 67 -2.33 -18.45 9.60
C MET A 67 -2.04 -17.20 10.46
N PHE A 68 -1.96 -16.01 9.87
CA PHE A 68 -1.79 -14.76 10.63
C PHE A 68 -3.07 -14.33 11.33
N ASP A 69 -4.20 -14.44 10.64
CA ASP A 69 -5.51 -14.11 11.16
C ASP A 69 -6.55 -15.01 10.50
N HIS A 70 -7.18 -15.89 11.28
CA HIS A 70 -8.11 -16.89 10.78
C HIS A 70 -9.33 -16.25 10.12
N ASP A 71 -9.76 -16.76 8.97
CA ASP A 71 -10.85 -16.23 8.14
C ASP A 71 -10.58 -14.82 7.58
N ILE A 72 -9.30 -14.40 7.50
CA ILE A 72 -8.97 -13.09 6.89
C ILE A 72 -9.28 -13.07 5.40
N VAL A 73 -9.18 -14.22 4.72
CA VAL A 73 -9.39 -14.33 3.27
C VAL A 73 -10.81 -13.92 2.89
N HIS A 74 -11.81 -14.26 3.71
CA HIS A 74 -13.20 -13.83 3.52
C HIS A 74 -13.40 -12.31 3.50
N LEU A 75 -12.46 -11.52 4.04
CA LEU A 75 -12.54 -10.06 3.99
C LEU A 75 -12.14 -9.47 2.63
N ILE A 76 -11.53 -10.28 1.76
CA ILE A 76 -11.01 -9.85 0.46
C ILE A 76 -11.49 -10.75 -0.69
N GLU A 77 -12.42 -11.68 -0.47
CA GLU A 77 -12.90 -12.60 -1.50
C GLU A 77 -13.79 -11.91 -2.55
N GLY A 78 -13.58 -12.28 -3.82
CA GLY A 78 -14.41 -11.82 -4.93
C GLY A 78 -14.49 -10.29 -4.99
N PRO A 79 -15.68 -9.67 -4.94
CA PRO A 79 -15.81 -8.22 -5.00
C PRO A 79 -15.29 -7.49 -3.75
N ASP A 80 -15.03 -8.21 -2.65
CA ASP A 80 -14.57 -7.59 -1.40
C ASP A 80 -13.10 -7.16 -1.46
N ILE A 81 -12.32 -7.67 -2.42
CA ILE A 81 -10.93 -7.25 -2.68
C ILE A 81 -10.82 -5.75 -2.96
N ASP A 82 -11.80 -5.17 -3.65
CA ASP A 82 -11.81 -3.77 -4.08
C ASP A 82 -12.67 -2.86 -3.18
N ARG A 83 -13.16 -3.38 -2.05
CA ARG A 83 -13.90 -2.55 -1.09
C ARG A 83 -12.98 -1.62 -0.32
N SER A 84 -13.55 -0.49 0.14
CA SER A 84 -12.85 0.51 0.96
C SER A 84 -12.21 -0.08 2.23
N ARG A 85 -12.76 -1.18 2.75
CA ARG A 85 -12.18 -1.91 3.89
C ARG A 85 -10.79 -2.48 3.62
N ASN A 86 -10.45 -2.76 2.36
CA ASN A 86 -9.13 -3.19 1.91
C ASN A 86 -8.34 -2.05 1.25
N ALA A 87 -8.71 -0.77 1.44
CA ALA A 87 -8.11 0.33 0.71
C ALA A 87 -7.73 1.52 1.61
N LEU A 88 -6.67 2.22 1.22
CA LEU A 88 -6.21 3.47 1.82
C LEU A 88 -5.94 4.48 0.70
N THR A 89 -6.05 5.77 1.01
CA THR A 89 -5.62 6.83 0.09
C THR A 89 -4.28 7.38 0.57
N LEU A 90 -3.24 7.26 -0.27
CA LEU A 90 -1.86 7.63 0.07
C LEU A 90 -1.26 8.57 -0.98
N LYS A 91 -0.27 9.37 -0.58
CA LYS A 91 0.63 10.04 -1.54
C LYS A 91 1.40 8.98 -2.33
N ILE A 92 1.75 9.27 -3.58
CA ILE A 92 2.40 8.30 -4.49
C ILE A 92 3.69 7.69 -3.92
N ASP A 93 4.49 8.48 -3.20
CA ASP A 93 5.72 8.02 -2.55
C ASP A 93 5.42 7.07 -1.38
N LEU A 94 4.42 7.41 -0.57
CA LEU A 94 3.95 6.58 0.53
C LEU A 94 3.22 5.31 0.06
N HIS A 95 2.50 5.37 -1.06
CA HIS A 95 1.88 4.19 -1.68
C HIS A 95 2.92 3.14 -2.02
N ARG A 96 4.01 3.54 -2.70
CA ARG A 96 5.13 2.64 -3.03
C ARG A 96 5.78 2.05 -1.77
N GLN A 97 6.04 2.88 -0.76
CA GLN A 97 6.63 2.41 0.50
C GLN A 97 5.69 1.47 1.26
N PHE A 98 4.39 1.71 1.22
CA PHE A 98 3.36 0.88 1.85
C PHE A 98 3.23 -0.49 1.16
N GLY A 99 3.18 -0.53 -0.18
CA GLY A 99 3.16 -1.77 -0.96
C GLY A 99 4.43 -2.62 -0.77
N ASN A 100 5.58 -1.96 -0.57
CA ASN A 100 6.86 -2.63 -0.28
C ASN A 100 7.05 -3.00 1.20
N PHE A 101 5.98 -2.95 2.01
CA PHE A 101 6.01 -3.23 3.44
C PHE A 101 7.11 -2.46 4.19
N LYS A 102 7.28 -1.17 3.85
CA LYS A 102 8.21 -0.25 4.54
C LYS A 102 7.49 0.75 5.43
N VAL A 103 6.16 0.85 5.35
CA VAL A 103 5.29 1.66 6.23
C VAL A 103 4.37 0.71 6.98
N PHE A 104 4.18 0.92 8.27
CA PHE A 104 3.34 0.05 9.11
C PHE A 104 2.42 0.84 10.04
N PHE A 105 1.38 0.16 10.52
CA PHE A 105 0.27 0.72 11.28
C PHE A 105 0.16 0.01 12.63
N GLU A 106 0.62 0.67 13.69
CA GLU A 106 0.47 0.16 15.05
C GLU A 106 -0.88 0.62 15.63
N PRO A 107 -1.76 -0.30 16.06
CA PRO A 107 -3.02 0.09 16.67
C PRO A 107 -2.78 0.84 17.98
N THR A 108 -3.60 1.86 18.23
CA THR A 108 -3.62 2.58 19.51
C THR A 108 -4.79 2.09 20.38
N ASN A 109 -4.99 2.71 21.54
CA ASN A 109 -6.14 2.44 22.41
C ASN A 109 -7.46 3.00 21.87
N GLN A 110 -7.44 3.79 20.79
CA GLN A 110 -8.62 4.38 20.18
C GLN A 110 -9.06 3.60 18.93
N PRO A 111 -10.37 3.38 18.72
CA PRO A 111 -10.89 2.70 17.53
C PRO A 111 -10.46 3.41 16.24
N ASN A 112 -10.01 2.63 15.25
CA ASN A 112 -9.52 3.11 13.95
C ASN A 112 -8.40 4.15 14.03
N SER A 113 -7.66 4.18 15.14
CA SER A 113 -6.54 5.09 15.35
C SER A 113 -5.23 4.33 15.42
N TYR A 114 -4.25 4.81 14.66
CA TYR A 114 -2.98 4.14 14.45
C TYR A 114 -1.81 5.11 14.61
N ARG A 115 -0.72 4.62 15.22
CA ARG A 115 0.60 5.20 15.06
C ARG A 115 1.22 4.63 13.79
N ILE A 116 1.43 5.49 12.80
CA ILE A 116 2.00 5.12 11.51
C ILE A 116 3.48 5.49 11.52
N ASP A 117 4.31 4.52 11.15
CA ASP A 117 5.74 4.68 11.10
C ASP A 117 6.35 3.84 9.96
N SER A 118 7.65 3.95 9.74
CA SER A 118 8.40 3.30 8.68
C SER A 118 9.62 2.56 9.20
N THR A 119 9.94 1.43 8.56
CA THR A 119 11.15 0.65 8.80
C THR A 119 12.38 1.25 8.11
N LEU A 120 12.20 2.26 7.25
CA LEU A 120 13.28 2.97 6.58
C LEU A 120 14.07 3.83 7.59
N ARG A 121 15.38 3.92 7.34
CA ARG A 121 16.32 4.76 8.09
C ARG A 121 16.67 6.02 7.30
N GLN A 122 17.20 7.01 8.00
CA GLN A 122 17.74 8.21 7.37
C GLN A 122 18.85 7.84 6.36
N PRO A 123 18.95 8.51 5.20
CA PRO A 123 18.17 9.68 4.76
C PRO A 123 16.86 9.33 4.00
N PHE A 124 16.48 8.05 3.89
CA PHE A 124 15.35 7.60 3.06
C PHE A 124 13.99 7.62 3.77
N ARG A 125 14.00 7.94 5.07
CA ARG A 125 12.80 7.97 5.91
C ARG A 125 12.01 9.25 5.63
N ASN A 126 10.73 9.12 5.27
CA ASN A 126 9.86 10.28 5.07
C ASN A 126 9.71 11.06 6.41
N PRO A 127 9.89 12.40 6.41
CA PRO A 127 9.85 13.22 7.62
C PRO A 127 8.48 13.26 8.30
N ILE A 128 7.41 12.83 7.61
CA ILE A 128 6.08 12.72 8.23
C ILE A 128 6.04 11.70 9.38
N PHE A 129 6.97 10.73 9.41
CA PHE A 129 6.96 9.66 10.41
C PHE A 129 7.80 9.97 11.67
N PRO A 130 7.31 9.63 12.88
CA PRO A 130 6.04 8.95 13.15
C PRO A 130 4.84 9.92 13.17
N VAL A 131 3.66 9.44 12.77
CA VAL A 131 2.43 10.23 12.77
C VAL A 131 1.25 9.44 13.32
N ASN A 132 0.38 10.10 14.09
CA ASN A 132 -0.89 9.51 14.53
C ASN A 132 -2.01 9.90 13.56
N ARG A 133 -2.82 8.91 13.17
CA ARG A 133 -3.99 9.11 12.31
C ARG A 133 -5.17 8.30 12.81
N THR A 134 -6.35 8.90 12.71
CA THR A 134 -7.63 8.24 12.94
C THR A 134 -8.37 8.17 11.61
N PHE A 135 -8.74 6.97 11.19
CA PHE A 135 -9.56 6.77 10.01
C PHE A 135 -11.03 6.89 10.41
N PHE A 136 -11.61 8.06 10.12
CA PHE A 136 -12.99 8.35 10.47
C PHE A 136 -13.96 7.65 9.52
N LEU A 137 -15.10 7.23 10.08
CA LEU A 137 -16.31 7.05 9.29
C LEU A 137 -16.78 8.44 8.85
N THR A 138 -17.18 8.60 7.59
CA THR A 138 -17.90 9.81 7.18
C THR A 138 -19.11 10.01 8.12
N PRO A 139 -19.54 11.25 8.43
CA PRO A 139 -20.72 11.48 9.26
C PRO A 139 -21.94 10.70 8.77
N GLU A 140 -22.06 10.55 7.45
CA GLU A 140 -23.10 9.80 6.75
C GLU A 140 -22.85 8.28 6.72
N ARG A 141 -21.68 7.81 7.18
CA ARG A 141 -21.21 6.42 7.18
C ARG A 141 -21.34 5.72 5.83
N THR A 142 -21.18 6.48 4.75
CA THR A 142 -21.30 6.00 3.38
C THR A 142 -20.11 5.15 2.93
N ILE A 143 -18.97 5.28 3.61
CA ILE A 143 -17.74 4.54 3.30
C ILE A 143 -17.23 3.88 4.59
N ASP A 144 -17.07 2.57 4.55
CA ASP A 144 -16.47 1.82 5.65
C ASP A 144 -14.98 2.16 5.75
N PRO A 145 -14.44 2.35 6.97
CA PRO A 145 -13.02 2.58 7.17
C PRO A 145 -12.22 1.33 6.80
N PRO A 146 -10.90 1.50 6.59
CA PRO A 146 -9.99 0.38 6.43
C PRO A 146 -10.13 -0.63 7.57
N SER A 147 -10.12 -1.92 7.24
CA SER A 147 -10.28 -2.99 8.21
C SER A 147 -9.08 -3.05 9.15
N ALA A 148 -9.34 -2.93 10.45
CA ALA A 148 -8.31 -3.07 11.47
C ALA A 148 -7.59 -4.42 11.40
N ARG A 149 -8.29 -5.49 11.00
CA ARG A 149 -7.70 -6.82 10.81
C ARG A 149 -6.71 -6.86 9.65
N LEU A 150 -7.08 -6.29 8.50
CA LEU A 150 -6.20 -6.23 7.33
C LEU A 150 -4.95 -5.38 7.62
N LEU A 151 -5.11 -4.25 8.32
CA LEU A 151 -3.98 -3.43 8.76
C LEU A 151 -3.08 -4.16 9.77
N ALA A 152 -3.65 -4.96 10.67
CA ALA A 152 -2.88 -5.76 11.62
C ALA A 152 -2.04 -6.84 10.91
N VAL A 153 -2.61 -7.52 9.91
CA VAL A 153 -1.88 -8.49 9.09
C VAL A 153 -0.77 -7.81 8.28
N HIS A 154 -1.05 -6.67 7.62
CA HIS A 154 -0.03 -5.90 6.91
C HIS A 154 1.11 -5.46 7.83
N ASN A 155 0.79 -4.94 9.02
CA ASN A 155 1.77 -4.59 10.04
C ASN A 155 2.63 -5.81 10.44
N ALA A 156 2.01 -6.96 10.71
CA ALA A 156 2.74 -8.17 11.07
C ALA A 156 3.73 -8.60 9.97
N ILE A 157 3.31 -8.56 8.69
CA ILE A 157 4.18 -8.84 7.55
C ILE A 157 5.34 -7.84 7.49
N CYS A 158 5.06 -6.55 7.66
CA CYS A 158 6.09 -5.50 7.68
C CYS A 158 7.14 -5.77 8.77
N GLN A 159 6.71 -6.08 9.99
CA GLN A 159 7.63 -6.38 11.10
C GLN A 159 8.45 -7.64 10.83
N ILE A 160 7.83 -8.71 10.30
CA ILE A 160 8.53 -9.95 9.98
C ILE A 160 9.58 -9.71 8.91
N LEU A 161 9.24 -9.03 7.80
CA LEU A 161 10.18 -8.73 6.72
C LEU A 161 11.35 -7.85 7.19
N HIS A 162 11.08 -6.92 8.10
CA HIS A 162 12.10 -6.05 8.69
C HIS A 162 13.04 -6.81 9.63
N LEU A 163 12.49 -7.56 10.59
CA LEU A 163 13.26 -8.22 11.65
C LEU A 163 14.01 -9.47 11.15
N SER A 164 13.47 -10.18 10.16
CA SER A 164 14.11 -11.36 9.56
C SER A 164 15.15 -11.01 8.49
N ALA A 165 15.25 -9.73 8.10
CA ALA A 165 15.97 -9.28 6.91
C ALA A 165 15.51 -9.92 5.57
N ALA A 166 14.42 -10.70 5.58
CA ALA A 166 13.87 -11.34 4.38
C ALA A 166 13.46 -10.30 3.33
N GLY A 167 13.07 -9.08 3.74
CA GLY A 167 12.80 -7.99 2.79
C GLY A 167 13.99 -7.68 1.87
N ASN A 168 15.21 -7.65 2.40
CA ASN A 168 16.40 -7.37 1.59
C ASN A 168 16.74 -8.52 0.64
N TYR A 169 16.45 -9.76 1.05
CA TYR A 169 16.66 -10.95 0.23
C TYR A 169 15.67 -11.02 -0.94
N ILE A 170 14.40 -10.68 -0.68
CA ILE A 170 13.39 -10.55 -1.73
C ILE A 170 13.77 -9.42 -2.69
N ASP A 171 14.17 -8.26 -2.15
CA ASP A 171 14.63 -7.11 -2.96
C ASP A 171 15.83 -7.50 -3.86
N SER A 172 16.75 -8.35 -3.40
CA SER A 172 17.86 -8.82 -4.25
C SER A 172 17.39 -9.77 -5.34
N ILE A 173 16.49 -10.72 -5.05
CA ILE A 173 15.93 -11.63 -6.06
C ILE A 173 15.21 -10.82 -7.15
N LEU A 174 14.44 -9.80 -6.76
CA LEU A 174 13.70 -8.95 -7.70
C LEU A 174 14.64 -8.11 -8.57
N ARG A 175 15.75 -7.61 -8.02
CA ARG A 175 16.79 -6.92 -8.81
C ARG A 175 17.51 -7.86 -9.77
N ASP A 176 17.90 -9.05 -9.32
CA ASP A 176 18.55 -10.06 -10.17
C ASP A 176 17.65 -10.48 -11.33
N LEU A 177 16.32 -10.46 -11.10
CA LEU A 177 15.33 -10.63 -12.14
C LEU A 177 15.32 -9.42 -13.10
N ASP A 178 15.13 -8.19 -12.59
CA ASP A 178 15.04 -6.92 -13.35
C ASP A 178 16.29 -6.60 -14.19
N ASP A 179 17.49 -6.89 -13.68
CA ASP A 179 18.76 -6.66 -14.38
C ASP A 179 18.98 -7.61 -15.58
N GLY A 180 18.03 -8.53 -15.83
CA GLY A 180 18.00 -9.34 -17.04
C GLY A 180 19.27 -10.15 -17.21
N ALA A 181 19.83 -10.69 -16.12
CA ALA A 181 21.04 -11.49 -16.14
C ALA A 181 20.91 -12.59 -17.20
N VAL A 182 21.56 -12.38 -18.34
CA VAL A 182 21.70 -13.37 -19.39
C VAL A 182 22.55 -14.46 -18.76
N GLN A 183 21.94 -15.59 -18.44
CA GLN A 183 22.69 -16.74 -17.96
C GLN A 183 23.68 -17.13 -19.06
N SER A 184 24.77 -17.81 -18.69
CA SER A 184 25.83 -18.19 -19.64
C SER A 184 25.34 -19.06 -20.81
N ASP A 185 24.12 -19.60 -20.74
CA ASP A 185 23.43 -20.35 -21.78
C ASP A 185 22.56 -19.50 -22.73
N GLY A 186 22.51 -18.17 -22.54
CA GLY A 186 21.72 -17.25 -23.35
C GLY A 186 20.25 -17.11 -22.92
N SER A 187 19.82 -17.78 -21.85
CA SER A 187 18.47 -17.61 -21.30
C SER A 187 18.35 -16.32 -20.48
N THR A 188 17.17 -15.70 -20.50
CA THR A 188 16.85 -14.51 -19.70
C THR A 188 15.55 -14.72 -18.93
N ASN A 189 15.45 -14.09 -17.75
CA ASN A 189 14.24 -14.15 -16.92
C ASN A 189 13.17 -13.11 -17.33
N LEU A 190 13.34 -12.48 -18.49
CA LEU A 190 12.44 -11.42 -19.01
C LEU A 190 11.00 -11.92 -19.16
N ALA A 191 10.81 -13.18 -19.54
CA ALA A 191 9.48 -13.78 -19.63
C ALA A 191 8.79 -13.86 -18.25
N SER A 192 9.54 -14.17 -17.19
CA SER A 192 9.02 -14.23 -15.82
C SER A 192 8.69 -12.84 -15.27
N LEU A 193 9.51 -11.84 -15.56
CA LEU A 193 9.25 -10.44 -15.20
C LEU A 193 8.01 -9.86 -15.89
N LEU A 194 7.91 -10.04 -17.20
CA LEU A 194 6.74 -9.59 -17.96
C LEU A 194 5.48 -10.26 -17.42
N ARG A 195 5.55 -11.52 -16.99
CA ARG A 195 4.43 -12.22 -16.35
C ARG A 195 4.07 -11.64 -14.99
N LEU A 196 5.05 -11.43 -14.10
CA LEU A 196 4.79 -10.78 -12.80
C LEU A 196 4.14 -9.41 -12.98
N ARG A 197 4.57 -8.65 -13.99
CA ARG A 197 4.00 -7.34 -14.30
C ARG A 197 2.58 -7.44 -14.89
N LEU A 198 2.36 -8.32 -15.85
CA LEU A 198 1.06 -8.52 -16.49
C LEU A 198 0.00 -9.06 -15.53
N ASP A 199 0.41 -9.86 -14.55
CA ASP A 199 -0.47 -10.44 -13.55
C ASP A 199 -0.66 -9.52 -12.31
N CYS A 200 -0.12 -8.30 -12.35
CA CYS A 200 -0.18 -7.27 -11.30
C CYS A 200 0.52 -7.64 -9.97
N TRP A 201 1.59 -8.44 -10.04
CA TRP A 201 2.43 -8.82 -8.88
C TRP A 201 3.59 -7.84 -8.63
N TRP A 202 3.97 -7.08 -9.65
CA TRP A 202 5.10 -6.16 -9.59
C TRP A 202 4.83 -4.93 -10.45
N GLU A 203 4.83 -3.75 -9.83
CA GLU A 203 4.82 -2.47 -10.54
C GLU A 203 6.20 -1.82 -10.43
N SER A 204 7.10 -2.10 -11.37
CA SER A 204 8.32 -1.31 -11.52
C SER A 204 7.92 0.11 -11.98
N ALA A 205 8.39 1.14 -11.28
CA ALA A 205 8.33 2.50 -11.80
C ALA A 205 9.12 2.53 -13.12
N VAL A 206 8.45 2.83 -14.23
CA VAL A 206 9.14 3.22 -15.46
C VAL A 206 9.78 4.57 -15.15
N VAL A 207 11.11 4.56 -15.02
CA VAL A 207 11.88 5.80 -15.06
C VAL A 207 11.93 6.19 -16.54
N GLU A 208 11.10 7.16 -16.91
CA GLU A 208 11.36 7.98 -18.12
C GLU A 208 12.43 9.03 -17.80
#